data_AF-R8BG68-F1
#
_entry.id   AF-R8BG68-F1
#
_cell.length_a   1.000
_cell.length_b   1.000
_cell.length_c   1.000
_cell.angle_alpha   90.00
_cell.angle_beta   90.00
_cell.angle_gamma   90.00
#
_symmetry.space_group_name_H-M   'P 1'
#
loop_
_entity.id
_entity.type
_entity.pdbx_description
1 polymer ?
#
loop_
_entity_poly.entity_id
_entity_poly.type
_entity_poly.pdbx_seq_one_letter_code
_entity_poly.pdbx_strand_id
1 'polypeptide(L)'
;MTGFANYWFNTAKSNSRSWYVIIDMHGGKNAYIANQAGDSTAYAHRDKLFLYEFYDRSYFGGYPANGLSFLNGWVDAMTNTLNSSQWGMYINYADPTMNRTYAQDVYWRQNVPRLQTIKAALDPNEVFYFPQAIQPKK
;
A
#
# COMPACT_ATOMS: atom_id res chain seq x y z
N MET A 1 -0.63 -14.36 8.26
CA MET A 1 -1.95 -14.92 7.83
C MET A 1 -2.95 -15.01 8.98
N THR A 2 -2.52 -15.31 10.22
CA THR A 2 -3.39 -15.33 11.42
C THR A 2 -4.15 -14.03 11.64
N GLY A 3 -3.50 -12.87 11.52
CA GLY A 3 -4.15 -11.56 11.65
C GLY A 3 -5.28 -11.33 10.64
N PHE A 4 -5.06 -11.69 9.37
CA PHE A 4 -6.06 -11.62 8.31
C PHE A 4 -7.30 -12.47 8.65
N ALA A 5 -7.09 -13.75 8.99
CA ALA A 5 -8.18 -14.68 9.29
C ALA A 5 -8.95 -14.26 10.56
N ASN A 6 -8.24 -13.84 11.61
CA ASN A 6 -8.86 -13.38 12.84
C ASN A 6 -9.73 -12.14 12.60
N TYR A 7 -9.24 -11.16 11.83
CA TYR A 7 -10.03 -9.97 11.50
C TYR A 7 -11.27 -10.32 10.68
N TRP A 8 -11.14 -11.26 9.73
CA TRP A 8 -12.28 -11.78 8.98
C TRP A 8 -13.36 -12.36 9.92
N PHE A 9 -12.98 -13.32 10.78
CA PHE A 9 -13.93 -14.03 11.62
C PHE A 9 -14.57 -13.15 12.71
N ASN A 10 -13.79 -12.22 13.29
CA ASN A 10 -14.22 -11.44 14.44
C ASN A 10 -14.81 -10.07 14.08
N THR A 11 -14.58 -9.56 12.86
CA THR A 11 -14.97 -8.19 12.48
C THR A 11 -15.55 -8.11 11.09
N ALA A 12 -14.86 -8.57 10.05
CA ALA A 12 -15.29 -8.32 8.68
C ALA A 12 -16.59 -9.05 8.32
N LYS A 13 -16.74 -10.31 8.73
CA LYS A 13 -17.91 -11.13 8.40
C LYS A 13 -19.25 -10.51 8.81
N SER A 14 -19.31 -9.72 9.88
CA SER A 14 -20.54 -9.06 10.35
C SER A 14 -20.81 -7.72 9.68
N ASN A 15 -19.85 -7.18 8.91
CA ASN A 15 -20.02 -5.94 8.17
C ASN A 15 -20.89 -6.19 6.93
N SER A 16 -22.07 -5.59 6.90
CA SER A 16 -23.06 -5.78 5.83
C SER A 16 -22.86 -4.87 4.61
N ARG A 17 -21.80 -4.04 4.58
CA ARG A 17 -21.46 -3.24 3.39
C ARG A 17 -20.94 -4.10 2.25
N SER A 18 -20.81 -3.50 1.06
CA SER A 18 -20.20 -4.15 -0.08
C SER A 18 -18.69 -3.96 -0.03
N TRP A 19 -17.99 -4.98 0.42
CA TRP A 19 -16.54 -4.99 0.47
C TRP A 19 -16.02 -6.32 -0.08
N TYR A 20 -14.76 -6.31 -0.52
CA TYR A 20 -14.04 -7.51 -0.92
C TYR A 20 -12.55 -7.35 -0.64
N VAL A 21 -11.85 -8.48 -0.60
CA VAL A 21 -10.39 -8.51 -0.62
C VAL A 21 -9.94 -9.38 -1.78
N ILE A 22 -9.04 -8.85 -2.61
CA ILE A 22 -8.32 -9.63 -3.62
C ILE A 22 -6.97 -9.99 -3.04
N ILE A 23 -6.56 -11.25 -3.21
CA ILE A 23 -5.24 -11.75 -2.83
C ILE A 23 -4.56 -12.23 -4.11
N ASP A 24 -3.68 -11.39 -4.64
CA ASP A 24 -2.91 -11.69 -5.84
C ASP A 24 -1.67 -12.54 -5.50
N MET A 25 -1.48 -13.60 -6.29
CA MET A 25 -0.24 -14.37 -6.32
C MET A 25 0.85 -13.59 -7.07
N HIS A 26 1.42 -12.61 -6.38
CA HIS A 26 2.30 -11.61 -6.96
C HIS A 26 3.73 -12.13 -7.20
N GLY A 27 4.33 -12.75 -6.20
CA GLY A 27 5.73 -13.16 -6.20
C GLY A 27 5.91 -14.67 -6.10
N GLY A 28 7.09 -15.07 -5.62
CA GLY A 28 7.46 -16.48 -5.45
C GLY A 28 8.49 -16.95 -6.47
N LYS A 29 9.03 -18.15 -6.25
CA LYS A 29 10.20 -18.69 -6.96
C LYS A 29 10.08 -18.67 -8.50
N ASN A 30 8.87 -18.86 -9.01
CA ASN A 30 8.61 -18.96 -10.44
C ASN A 30 7.94 -17.70 -11.02
N ALA A 31 7.69 -16.67 -10.20
CA ALA A 31 7.06 -15.45 -10.67
C ALA A 31 8.11 -14.59 -11.41
N TYR A 32 7.79 -14.20 -12.65
CA TYR A 32 8.68 -13.32 -13.43
C TYR A 32 8.95 -11.99 -12.71
N ILE A 33 7.96 -11.49 -11.96
CA ILE A 33 8.09 -10.25 -11.19
C ILE A 33 9.23 -10.36 -10.18
N ALA A 34 9.35 -11.49 -9.47
CA ALA A 34 10.36 -11.70 -8.43
C ALA A 34 11.78 -11.92 -8.98
N ASN A 35 11.91 -12.21 -10.28
CA ASN A 35 13.20 -12.49 -10.92
C ASN A 35 13.96 -11.22 -11.36
N GLN A 36 13.42 -10.03 -11.12
CA GLN A 36 14.07 -8.75 -11.45
C GLN A 36 14.72 -8.14 -10.19
N ALA A 37 15.86 -7.47 -10.35
CA ALA A 37 16.51 -6.76 -9.24
C ALA A 37 15.59 -5.66 -8.66
N GLY A 38 15.57 -5.52 -7.34
CA GLY A 38 14.64 -4.62 -6.63
C GLY A 38 14.81 -3.13 -6.92
N ASP A 39 15.96 -2.74 -7.47
CA ASP A 39 16.38 -1.38 -7.82
C ASP A 39 16.46 -1.13 -9.35
N SER A 40 16.14 -2.14 -10.17
CA SER A 40 16.14 -2.03 -11.64
C SER A 40 15.08 -1.07 -12.19
N THR A 41 14.01 -0.84 -11.41
CA THR A 41 12.88 0.05 -11.74
C THR A 41 12.44 0.81 -10.49
N ALA A 42 11.45 1.72 -10.61
CA ALA A 42 10.87 2.37 -9.45
C ALA A 42 10.13 1.40 -8.51
N TYR A 43 9.64 0.27 -9.01
CA TYR A 43 8.80 -0.69 -8.29
C TYR A 43 9.57 -1.40 -7.16
N ALA A 44 9.11 -1.23 -5.91
CA ALA A 44 9.87 -1.62 -4.72
C ALA A 44 9.48 -2.96 -4.07
N HIS A 45 8.51 -3.68 -4.65
CA HIS A 45 7.87 -4.84 -4.00
C HIS A 45 8.19 -6.19 -4.67
N ARG A 46 9.30 -6.28 -5.41
CA ARG A 46 9.75 -7.50 -6.13
C ARG A 46 9.93 -8.71 -5.20
N ASP A 47 10.23 -8.44 -3.93
CA ASP A 47 10.44 -9.41 -2.85
C ASP A 47 9.15 -9.80 -2.09
N LYS A 48 7.96 -9.37 -2.56
CA LYS A 48 6.67 -9.69 -1.91
C LYS A 48 5.98 -10.86 -2.58
N LEU A 49 5.54 -11.83 -1.77
CA LEU A 49 4.83 -13.01 -2.26
C LEU A 49 3.37 -12.71 -2.65
N PHE A 50 2.69 -11.88 -1.86
CA PHE A 50 1.28 -11.53 -2.04
C PHE A 50 1.11 -10.03 -2.22
N LEU A 51 0.14 -9.65 -3.03
CA LEU A 51 -0.43 -8.30 -3.09
C LEU A 51 -1.90 -8.40 -2.66
N TYR A 52 -2.34 -7.44 -1.86
CA TYR A 52 -3.71 -7.37 -1.35
C TYR A 52 -4.37 -6.09 -1.83
N GLU A 53 -5.59 -6.20 -2.36
CA GLU A 53 -6.48 -5.06 -2.57
C GLU A 53 -7.62 -5.15 -1.55
N PHE A 54 -7.71 -4.16 -0.67
CA PHE A 54 -8.83 -4.02 0.27
C PHE A 54 -9.81 -2.99 -0.26
N TYR A 55 -11.05 -3.40 -0.49
CA TYR A 55 -12.06 -2.55 -1.10
C TYR A 55 -13.33 -2.52 -0.26
N ASP A 56 -13.84 -1.33 0.05
CA ASP A 56 -15.13 -1.11 0.72
C ASP A 56 -15.86 0.03 -0.01
N ARG A 57 -17.15 -0.17 -0.29
CA ARG A 57 -18.00 0.81 -0.94
C ARG A 57 -19.37 0.91 -0.30
N SER A 58 -19.94 2.11 -0.37
CA SER A 58 -21.37 2.33 -0.21
C SER A 58 -22.04 2.42 -1.58
N TYR A 59 -23.13 1.68 -1.81
CA TYR A 59 -23.88 1.78 -3.07
C TYR A 59 -24.69 3.07 -3.17
N PHE A 60 -25.15 3.59 -2.03
CA PHE A 60 -26.01 4.76 -1.95
C PHE A 60 -25.57 5.66 -0.79
N GLY A 61 -25.80 6.96 -0.92
CA GLY A 61 -25.45 7.95 0.11
C GLY A 61 -23.94 8.18 0.26
N GLY A 62 -23.58 8.91 1.31
CA GLY A 62 -22.18 9.19 1.64
C GLY A 62 -21.44 7.96 2.16
N TYR A 63 -20.12 7.92 1.93
CA TYR A 63 -19.27 6.89 2.52
C TYR A 63 -19.31 7.00 4.06
N PRO A 64 -19.52 5.91 4.80
CA PRO A 64 -19.76 5.98 6.24
C PRO A 64 -18.49 6.37 7.00
N ALA A 65 -18.67 7.05 8.13
CA ALA A 65 -17.55 7.53 8.95
C ALA A 65 -16.63 6.41 9.47
N ASN A 66 -17.15 5.18 9.62
CA ASN A 66 -16.39 4.01 10.03
C ASN A 66 -15.86 3.14 8.86
N GLY A 67 -16.01 3.60 7.62
CA GLY A 67 -15.55 2.84 6.44
C GLY A 67 -14.03 2.72 6.39
N LEU A 68 -13.33 3.84 6.65
CA LEU A 68 -11.86 3.84 6.65
C LEU A 68 -11.28 3.07 7.84
N SER A 69 -11.87 3.20 9.04
CA SER A 69 -11.39 2.47 10.21
C SER A 69 -11.57 0.95 10.09
N PHE A 70 -12.58 0.50 9.33
CA PHE A 70 -12.74 -0.91 8.99
C PHE A 70 -11.58 -1.44 8.15
N LEU A 71 -11.20 -0.75 7.06
CA LEU A 71 -10.07 -1.18 6.24
C LEU A 71 -8.74 -1.04 6.97
N ASN A 72 -8.52 0.08 7.66
CA ASN A 72 -7.31 0.33 8.43
C ASN A 72 -7.10 -0.73 9.51
N GLY A 73 -8.16 -1.11 10.24
CA GLY A 73 -8.07 -2.15 11.25
C GLY A 73 -7.67 -3.52 10.67
N TRP A 74 -8.10 -3.84 9.44
CA TRP A 74 -7.72 -5.10 8.79
C TRP A 74 -6.27 -5.08 8.32
N VAL A 75 -5.83 -3.96 7.71
CA VAL A 75 -4.43 -3.75 7.33
C VAL A 75 -3.54 -3.83 8.57
N ASP A 76 -3.88 -3.13 9.66
CA ASP A 76 -3.17 -3.14 10.93
C ASP A 76 -3.07 -4.54 11.54
N ALA A 77 -4.17 -5.31 11.51
CA ALA A 77 -4.17 -6.70 12.00
C ALA A 77 -3.17 -7.58 11.25
N MET A 78 -2.85 -7.26 9.99
CA MET A 78 -1.81 -7.95 9.23
C MET A 78 -0.41 -7.40 9.50
N THR A 79 -0.25 -6.08 9.44
CA THR A 79 1.07 -5.42 9.43
C THR A 79 1.69 -5.32 10.82
N ASN A 80 0.90 -5.19 11.90
CA ASN A 80 1.41 -5.07 13.27
C ASN A 80 2.19 -6.30 13.76
N THR A 81 2.02 -7.45 13.09
CA THR A 81 2.73 -8.70 13.40
C THR A 81 4.00 -8.90 12.56
N LEU A 82 4.32 -7.96 11.68
CA LEU A 82 5.41 -8.05 10.72
C LEU A 82 6.44 -6.94 10.96
N ASN A 83 7.70 -7.22 10.67
CA ASN A 83 8.70 -6.16 10.58
C ASN A 83 8.36 -5.23 9.41
N SER A 84 8.67 -3.94 9.53
CA SER A 84 8.44 -2.94 8.48
C SER A 84 9.05 -3.33 7.12
N SER A 85 10.17 -4.05 7.11
CA SER A 85 10.82 -4.55 5.90
C SER A 85 10.02 -5.64 5.16
N GLN A 86 9.07 -6.30 5.83
CA GLN A 86 8.32 -7.44 5.28
C GLN A 86 7.06 -7.01 4.52
N TRP A 87 6.63 -5.75 4.64
CA TRP A 87 5.42 -5.26 4.00
C TRP A 87 5.62 -3.86 3.39
N GLY A 88 4.61 -3.41 2.65
CA GLY A 88 4.52 -2.10 2.02
C GLY A 88 3.11 -1.95 1.44
N MET A 89 2.84 -0.83 0.82
CA MET A 89 1.55 -0.57 0.15
C MET A 89 1.80 -0.33 -1.34
N TYR A 90 0.78 -0.51 -2.17
CA TYR A 90 0.91 -0.36 -3.62
C TYR A 90 0.17 0.89 -4.08
N ILE A 91 0.89 1.85 -4.66
CA ILE A 91 0.34 3.18 -4.98
C ILE A 91 -0.83 3.17 -5.98
N ASN A 92 -0.97 2.13 -6.82
CA ASN A 92 -2.13 2.02 -7.70
C ASN A 92 -3.43 1.69 -6.92
N TYR A 93 -3.31 1.25 -5.67
CA TYR A 93 -4.38 1.12 -4.69
C TYR A 93 -4.18 2.17 -3.59
N ALA A 94 -4.21 3.44 -3.99
CA ALA A 94 -3.85 4.56 -3.13
C ALA A 94 -4.79 4.71 -1.93
N ASP A 95 -4.20 4.71 -0.74
CA ASP A 95 -4.83 5.17 0.49
C ASP A 95 -4.43 6.64 0.74
N PRO A 96 -5.37 7.61 0.61
CA PRO A 96 -5.10 9.03 0.77
C PRO A 96 -4.97 9.47 2.24
N THR A 97 -5.21 8.59 3.22
CA THR A 97 -5.21 8.94 4.65
C THR A 97 -3.82 9.10 5.25
N MET A 98 -2.79 8.62 4.53
CA MET A 98 -1.40 8.68 4.96
C MET A 98 -0.75 10.04 4.70
N ASN A 99 0.07 10.50 5.66
CA ASN A 99 0.94 11.65 5.43
C ASN A 99 2.01 11.34 4.37
N ARG A 100 2.55 12.39 3.76
CA ARG A 100 3.50 12.33 2.64
C ARG A 100 4.74 11.48 2.90
N THR A 101 5.33 11.58 4.09
CA THR A 101 6.57 10.85 4.43
C THR A 101 6.29 9.36 4.56
N TYR A 102 5.25 9.01 5.30
CA TYR A 102 4.86 7.63 5.50
C TYR A 102 4.41 6.97 4.19
N ALA A 103 3.61 7.66 3.39
CA ALA A 103 3.21 7.21 2.05
C ALA A 103 4.42 6.90 1.17
N GLN A 104 5.43 7.79 1.14
CA GLN A 104 6.66 7.53 0.36
C GLN A 104 7.39 6.27 0.83
N ASP A 105 7.53 6.09 2.14
CA ASP A 105 8.19 4.92 2.74
C ASP A 105 7.47 3.62 2.38
N VAL A 106 6.15 3.54 2.56
CA VAL A 106 5.41 2.29 2.31
C VAL A 106 5.21 2.00 0.81
N TYR A 107 5.09 3.03 -0.04
CA TYR A 107 4.87 2.86 -1.49
C TYR A 107 6.15 2.60 -2.28
N TRP A 108 7.26 3.21 -1.90
CA TRP A 108 8.50 3.18 -2.70
C TRP A 108 9.71 2.62 -1.95
N ARG A 109 9.62 2.48 -0.62
CA ARG A 109 10.58 1.78 0.24
C ARG A 109 12.04 2.13 -0.06
N GLN A 110 12.89 1.13 -0.28
CA GLN A 110 14.32 1.30 -0.56
C GLN A 110 14.63 2.17 -1.80
N ASN A 111 13.65 2.37 -2.69
CA ASN A 111 13.83 3.17 -3.90
C ASN A 111 13.57 4.68 -3.67
N VAL A 112 13.03 5.08 -2.50
CA VAL A 112 12.76 6.50 -2.16
C VAL A 112 13.96 7.41 -2.42
N PRO A 113 15.19 7.12 -1.93
CA PRO A 113 16.30 8.06 -2.10
C PRO A 113 16.63 8.38 -3.57
N ARG A 114 16.59 7.36 -4.44
CA ARG A 114 16.82 7.53 -5.88
C ARG A 114 15.69 8.33 -6.53
N LEU A 115 14.44 8.07 -6.15
CA LEU A 115 13.28 8.81 -6.66
C LEU A 115 13.32 10.29 -6.25
N GLN A 116 13.72 10.59 -5.02
CA GLN A 116 13.88 11.99 -4.55
C GLN A 116 14.96 12.73 -5.34
N THR A 117 16.06 12.07 -5.69
CA THR A 117 17.09 12.63 -6.59
C THR A 117 16.54 12.91 -7.98
N ILE A 118 15.76 12.00 -8.56
CA ILE A 118 15.12 12.21 -9.87
C ILE A 118 14.13 13.37 -9.81
N LYS A 119 13.31 13.43 -8.74
CA LYS A 119 12.34 14.52 -8.53
C LYS A 119 13.03 15.88 -8.43
N ALA A 120 14.15 15.98 -7.71
CA ALA A 120 14.91 17.22 -7.62
C ALA A 120 15.49 17.66 -8.97
N ALA A 121 15.89 16.73 -9.83
CA ALA A 121 16.42 17.05 -11.16
C ALA A 121 15.33 17.49 -12.16
N LEU A 122 14.14 16.89 -12.08
CA LEU A 122 13.08 17.07 -13.08
C LEU A 122 11.95 18.01 -12.65
N ASP A 123 11.68 18.10 -11.36
CA ASP A 123 10.61 18.92 -10.80
C ASP A 123 11.00 19.51 -9.42
N PRO A 124 12.06 20.33 -9.36
CA PRO A 124 12.57 20.91 -8.11
C PRO A 124 11.57 21.87 -7.44
N ASN A 125 10.70 22.49 -8.22
CA ASN A 125 9.70 23.46 -7.75
C ASN A 125 8.34 22.82 -7.47
N GLU A 126 8.25 21.49 -7.53
CA GLU A 126 7.03 20.71 -7.28
C GLU A 126 5.81 21.16 -8.12
N VAL A 127 6.01 21.46 -9.40
CA VAL A 127 4.93 21.78 -10.36
C VAL A 127 3.91 20.63 -10.42
N PHE A 128 4.37 19.39 -10.33
CA PHE A 128 3.52 18.19 -10.30
C PHE A 128 3.35 17.67 -8.86
N TYR A 129 2.98 18.56 -7.94
CA TYR A 129 2.71 18.23 -6.55
C TYR A 129 1.35 17.53 -6.35
N PHE A 130 1.33 16.57 -5.42
CA PHE A 130 0.13 16.08 -4.75
C PHE A 130 0.51 15.63 -3.33
N PRO A 131 -0.45 15.43 -2.40
CA PRO A 131 -0.16 15.21 -0.98
C PRO A 131 0.76 14.02 -0.64
N GLN A 132 0.91 13.07 -1.55
CA GLN A 132 1.74 11.86 -1.39
C GLN A 132 2.84 11.75 -2.47
N ALA A 133 3.10 12.83 -3.21
CA ALA A 133 4.16 12.87 -4.21
C ALA A 133 5.54 12.60 -3.59
N ILE A 134 6.45 11.99 -4.33
CA ILE A 134 7.88 11.97 -3.98
C ILE A 134 8.35 13.41 -3.75
N GLN A 135 9.01 13.66 -2.62
CA GLN A 135 9.60 14.98 -2.33
C GLN A 135 10.94 15.14 -3.09
N PRO A 136 11.26 16.32 -3.65
CA PRO A 136 12.59 16.55 -4.19
C PRO A 136 13.61 16.48 -3.05
N LYS A 137 14.74 15.82 -3.31
CA LYS A 137 15.88 15.87 -2.40
C LYS A 137 16.37 17.32 -2.29
N LYS A 138 16.58 17.79 -1.06
CA LYS A 138 17.21 19.10 -0.79
C LYS A 138 18.70 19.07 -1.13
#